data_AF-A0A5C8T1K1-F1
#
_entry.id   AF-A0A5C8T1K1-F1
#
_cell.length_a   1.000
_cell.length_b   1.000
_cell.length_c   1.000
_cell.angle_alpha   90.00
_cell.angle_beta   90.00
_cell.angle_gamma   90.00
#
_symmetry.space_group_name_H-M   'P 1'
#
loop_
_entity.id
_entity.type
_entity.pdbx_description
1 polymer ?
#
loop_
_entity_poly.entity_id
_entity_poly.type
_entity_poly.pdbx_seq_one_letter_code
_entity_poly.pdbx_strand_id
1 'polypeptide(L)'
;MRLLATLAAAAALLTATLAAVPAEAQIRNAPAPRALEFAAYIFAASNVCGYRIGTDTFEALLVKQGTRSADVSPRGPFGGRVQSIFALMSNDMAQNREKACLAVAGEYGPEGTVAKNVLLPAGADAAPAPGA
;
A
#
# COMPACT_ATOMS: atom_id res chain seq x y z
N MET A 1 -3.12 -9.02 -58.65
CA MET A 1 -3.73 -8.77 -57.32
C MET A 1 -2.78 -9.15 -56.16
N ARG A 2 -1.48 -8.79 -56.22
CA ARG A 2 -0.52 -8.97 -55.12
C ARG A 2 -0.27 -7.68 -54.30
N LEU A 3 -0.91 -6.57 -54.67
CA LEU A 3 -0.76 -5.26 -54.01
C LEU A 3 -1.70 -5.04 -52.81
N LEU A 4 -2.70 -5.90 -52.61
CA LEU A 4 -3.66 -5.74 -51.50
C LEU A 4 -3.16 -6.37 -50.19
N ALA A 5 -2.16 -7.26 -50.25
CA ALA A 5 -1.64 -7.96 -49.08
C ALA A 5 -0.62 -7.13 -48.26
N THR A 6 -0.08 -6.05 -48.83
CA THR A 6 0.94 -5.22 -48.18
C THR A 6 0.38 -4.05 -47.37
N LEU A 7 -0.90 -3.70 -47.53
CA LEU A 7 -1.52 -2.58 -46.82
C LEU A 7 -2.09 -2.94 -45.44
N ALA A 8 -2.30 -4.24 -45.16
CA ALA A 8 -2.83 -4.69 -43.87
C ALA A 8 -1.78 -4.71 -42.74
N ALA A 9 -0.48 -4.66 -43.07
CA ALA A 9 0.60 -4.80 -42.10
C ALA A 9 1.03 -3.46 -41.45
N ALA A 10 0.60 -2.31 -41.97
CA ALA A 10 1.14 -1.00 -41.56
C ALA A 10 0.31 -0.27 -40.48
N ALA A 11 -0.92 -0.71 -40.17
CA ALA A 11 -1.80 0.02 -39.25
C ALA A 11 -1.76 -0.49 -37.79
N ALA A 12 -0.99 -1.54 -37.49
CA ALA A 12 -1.01 -2.20 -36.18
C ALA A 12 0.02 -1.64 -35.16
N LEU A 13 0.78 -0.60 -35.49
CA LEU A 13 1.98 -0.22 -34.70
C LEU A 13 1.90 1.13 -33.97
N LEU A 14 0.81 1.90 -34.01
CA LEU A 14 0.89 3.33 -33.68
C LEU A 14 0.11 3.87 -32.47
N THR A 15 -0.43 3.06 -31.55
CA THR A 15 -1.15 3.63 -30.37
C THR A 15 -0.89 2.92 -29.03
N ALA A 16 0.27 2.30 -28.86
CA ALA A 16 0.70 1.80 -27.54
C ALA A 16 1.76 2.71 -26.90
N THR A 17 1.51 4.02 -26.85
CA THR A 17 2.24 4.91 -25.92
C THR A 17 1.58 4.83 -24.55
N LEU A 18 1.62 3.64 -23.93
CA LEU A 18 1.55 3.59 -22.47
C LEU A 18 2.84 4.26 -22.00
N ALA A 19 2.69 5.37 -21.27
CA ALA A 19 3.78 6.03 -20.58
C ALA A 19 4.44 5.04 -19.61
N ALA A 20 5.41 4.28 -20.11
CA ALA A 20 6.34 3.53 -19.30
C ALA A 20 7.17 4.57 -18.55
N VAL A 21 6.86 4.77 -17.27
CA VAL A 21 7.72 5.54 -16.37
C VAL A 21 9.09 4.86 -16.42
N PRO A 22 10.18 5.58 -16.74
CA PRO A 22 11.48 4.96 -16.89
C PRO A 22 11.89 4.35 -15.54
N ALA A 23 12.09 3.02 -15.52
CA ALA A 23 12.45 2.28 -14.32
C ALA A 23 13.73 2.83 -13.64
N GLU A 24 14.64 3.45 -14.39
CA GLU A 24 15.83 4.12 -13.87
C GLU A 24 15.53 5.38 -13.03
N ALA A 25 14.47 6.14 -13.33
CA ALA A 25 14.06 7.28 -12.51
C ALA A 25 13.46 6.83 -11.17
N GLN A 26 12.81 5.65 -11.17
CA GLN A 26 12.25 5.04 -9.97
C GLN A 26 13.33 4.56 -9.01
N ILE A 27 14.51 4.13 -9.48
CA ILE A 27 15.62 3.69 -8.61
C ILE A 27 16.25 4.88 -7.86
N ARG A 28 16.31 6.07 -8.47
CA ARG A 28 16.95 7.26 -7.84
C ARG A 28 16.09 7.96 -6.79
N ASN A 29 14.76 7.87 -6.91
CA ASN A 29 13.80 8.44 -5.96
C ASN A 29 12.98 7.37 -5.23
N ALA A 30 13.48 6.13 -5.18
CA ALA A 30 12.79 5.07 -4.47
C ALA A 30 12.74 5.41 -2.98
N PRO A 31 11.57 5.27 -2.34
CA PRO A 31 11.49 5.42 -0.90
C PRO A 31 12.34 4.35 -0.22
N ALA A 32 12.78 4.64 1.00
CA ALA A 32 13.60 3.71 1.76
C ALA A 32 12.89 2.34 1.85
N PRO A 33 13.61 1.20 1.78
CA PRO A 33 13.01 -0.13 1.88
C PRO A 33 12.07 -0.26 3.08
N ARG A 34 12.45 0.35 4.19
CA ARG A 34 11.68 0.42 5.44
C ARG A 34 10.30 1.08 5.29
N ALA A 35 10.12 2.02 4.37
CA ALA A 35 8.84 2.67 4.12
C ALA A 35 7.83 1.71 3.47
N LEU A 36 8.31 0.87 2.55
CA LEU A 36 7.49 -0.11 1.86
C LEU A 36 7.14 -1.28 2.78
N GLU A 37 8.10 -1.70 3.61
CA GLU A 37 7.88 -2.68 4.68
C GLU A 37 6.89 -2.16 5.72
N PHE A 38 7.03 -0.90 6.15
CA PHE A 38 6.09 -0.26 7.08
C PHE A 38 4.67 -0.23 6.50
N ALA A 39 4.52 0.23 5.24
CA ALA A 39 3.22 0.25 4.58
C ALA A 39 2.60 -1.17 4.51
N ALA A 40 3.38 -2.15 4.06
CA ALA A 40 2.94 -3.55 3.98
C ALA A 40 2.55 -4.11 5.35
N TYR A 41 3.30 -3.79 6.40
CA TYR A 41 3.04 -4.23 7.78
C TYR A 41 1.73 -3.68 8.32
N ILE A 42 1.46 -2.39 8.12
CA ILE A 42 0.19 -1.76 8.52
C ILE A 42 -0.99 -2.32 7.70
N PHE A 43 -0.82 -2.53 6.39
CA PHE A 43 -1.84 -3.18 5.57
C PHE A 43 -2.12 -4.62 6.02
N ALA A 44 -1.09 -5.39 6.34
CA ALA A 44 -1.22 -6.76 6.85
C ALA A 44 -1.96 -6.79 8.18
N ALA A 45 -1.60 -5.90 9.11
CA ALA A 45 -2.27 -5.77 10.41
C ALA A 45 -3.75 -5.38 10.25
N SER A 46 -4.05 -4.42 9.38
CA SER A 46 -5.44 -4.04 9.08
C SER A 46 -6.24 -5.22 8.52
N ASN A 47 -5.66 -5.98 7.59
CA ASN A 47 -6.30 -7.14 6.97
C ASN A 47 -6.51 -8.32 7.94
N VAL A 48 -5.49 -8.68 8.72
CA VAL A 48 -5.50 -9.89 9.57
C VAL A 48 -6.16 -9.65 10.93
N CYS A 49 -5.91 -8.48 11.52
CA CYS A 49 -6.42 -8.13 12.84
C CYS A 49 -7.72 -7.33 12.80
N GLY A 50 -8.12 -6.82 11.63
CA GLY A 50 -9.37 -6.05 11.46
C GLY A 50 -9.28 -4.60 11.92
N TYR A 51 -8.08 -4.07 12.14
CA TYR A 51 -7.90 -2.65 12.48
C TYR A 51 -8.21 -1.74 11.29
N ARG A 52 -8.67 -0.52 11.59
CA ARG A 52 -8.73 0.54 10.60
C ARG A 52 -7.44 1.36 10.61
N ILE A 53 -7.01 1.79 9.44
CA ILE A 53 -5.80 2.61 9.32
C ILE A 53 -6.18 4.07 9.56
N GLY A 54 -5.56 4.72 10.55
CA GLY A 54 -5.65 6.16 10.75
C GLY A 54 -4.90 6.87 9.63
N THR A 55 -5.62 7.28 8.59
CA THR A 55 -5.06 7.76 7.31
C THR A 55 -4.09 8.93 7.49
N ASP A 56 -4.43 9.87 8.37
CA ASP A 56 -3.62 11.08 8.58
C ASP A 56 -2.28 10.76 9.24
N THR A 57 -2.30 9.95 10.31
CA THR A 57 -1.09 9.51 11.02
C THR A 57 -0.23 8.63 10.12
N PHE A 58 -0.85 7.72 9.37
CA PHE A 58 -0.17 6.85 8.43
C PHE A 58 0.52 7.66 7.32
N GLU A 59 -0.18 8.60 6.70
CA GLU A 59 0.38 9.51 5.69
C GLU A 59 1.55 10.31 6.26
N ALA A 60 1.41 10.89 7.46
CA ALA A 60 2.46 11.67 8.09
C ALA A 60 3.75 10.86 8.31
N LEU A 61 3.65 9.56 8.64
CA LEU A 61 4.80 8.69 8.82
C LEU A 61 5.43 8.25 7.50
N LEU A 62 4.63 8.06 6.46
CA LEU A 62 5.14 7.77 5.12
C LEU A 62 5.91 8.97 4.55
N VAL A 63 5.39 10.18 4.73
CA VAL A 63 6.05 11.42 4.28
C VAL A 63 7.41 11.60 4.95
N LYS A 64 7.52 11.30 6.26
CA LYS A 64 8.82 11.30 6.96
C LYS A 64 9.84 10.31 6.39
N GLN A 65 9.37 9.27 5.71
CA GLN A 65 10.20 8.25 5.08
C GLN A 65 10.37 8.49 3.56
N GLY A 66 9.95 9.65 3.06
CA GLY A 66 10.12 10.06 1.67
C GLY A 66 9.11 9.44 0.71
N THR A 67 7.93 9.02 1.19
CA THR A 67 6.87 8.43 0.34
C THR A 67 5.49 8.96 0.71
N ARG A 68 4.46 8.58 -0.05
CA ARG A 68 3.05 8.93 0.20
C ARG A 68 2.18 7.68 0.12
N SER A 69 1.01 7.70 0.74
CA SER A 69 0.04 6.59 0.66
C SER A 69 -0.32 6.24 -0.78
N ALA A 70 -0.43 7.24 -1.67
CA ALA A 70 -0.66 7.05 -3.09
C ALA A 70 0.43 6.19 -3.76
N ASP A 71 1.68 6.35 -3.34
CA ASP A 71 2.84 5.67 -3.93
C ASP A 71 2.90 4.18 -3.54
N VAL A 72 2.44 3.87 -2.32
CA VAL A 72 2.43 2.52 -1.74
C VAL A 72 1.10 1.80 -1.88
N SER A 73 0.07 2.48 -2.41
CA SER A 73 -1.24 1.89 -2.70
C SER A 73 -1.13 0.77 -3.75
N PRO A 74 -2.11 -0.15 -3.85
CA PRO A 74 -2.08 -1.22 -4.83
C PRO A 74 -1.92 -0.76 -6.29
N ARG A 75 -2.40 0.44 -6.61
CA ARG A 75 -2.28 1.08 -7.93
C ARG A 75 -1.11 2.05 -8.05
N GLY A 76 -0.37 2.26 -6.95
CA GLY A 76 0.77 3.16 -6.89
C GLY A 76 2.02 2.57 -7.55
N PRO A 77 3.04 3.41 -7.83
CA PRO A 77 4.32 3.01 -8.40
C PRO A 77 5.05 1.89 -7.63
N PHE A 78 4.84 1.77 -6.32
CA PHE A 78 5.44 0.71 -5.49
C PHE A 78 4.44 -0.36 -5.05
N GLY A 79 3.19 -0.28 -5.52
CA GLY A 79 2.10 -1.17 -5.10
C GLY A 79 2.41 -2.65 -5.30
N GLY A 80 3.08 -3.03 -6.40
CA GLY A 80 3.47 -4.42 -6.64
C GLY A 80 4.46 -4.95 -5.59
N ARG A 81 5.46 -4.15 -5.21
CA ARG A 81 6.43 -4.53 -4.18
C ARG A 81 5.78 -4.60 -2.80
N VAL A 82 4.94 -3.62 -2.47
CA VAL A 82 4.19 -3.60 -1.21
C VAL A 82 3.27 -4.81 -1.12
N GLN A 83 2.59 -5.19 -2.20
CA GLN A 83 1.74 -6.38 -2.24
C GLN A 83 2.53 -7.67 -1.98
N SER A 84 3.74 -7.81 -2.54
CA SER A 84 4.59 -8.98 -2.27
C SER A 84 4.99 -9.08 -0.79
N ILE A 85 5.39 -7.97 -0.17
CA ILE A 85 5.76 -7.93 1.25
C ILE A 85 4.52 -8.16 2.13
N PHE A 86 3.40 -7.53 1.78
CA PHE A 86 2.11 -7.68 2.44
C PHE A 86 1.66 -9.14 2.48
N ALA A 87 1.79 -9.88 1.38
CA ALA A 87 1.41 -11.28 1.33
C ALA A 87 2.24 -12.12 2.32
N LEU A 88 3.56 -11.91 2.34
CA LEU A 88 4.46 -12.59 3.28
C LEU A 88 4.12 -12.25 4.74
N MET A 89 3.98 -10.97 5.06
CA MET A 89 3.66 -10.52 6.42
C MET A 89 2.27 -10.97 6.87
N SER A 90 1.28 -10.95 5.97
CA SER A 90 -0.08 -11.40 6.29
C SER A 90 -0.11 -12.89 6.62
N ASN A 91 0.67 -13.71 5.91
CA ASN A 91 0.76 -15.14 6.19
C ASN A 91 1.39 -15.40 7.57
N ASP A 92 2.51 -14.74 7.87
CA ASP A 92 3.19 -14.86 9.17
C ASP A 92 2.29 -14.38 10.32
N MET A 93 1.65 -13.22 10.16
CA MET A 93 0.68 -12.72 11.13
C MET A 93 -0.49 -13.68 11.30
N ALA A 94 -1.04 -14.23 10.22
CA ALA A 94 -2.17 -15.17 10.32
C ALA A 94 -1.78 -16.45 11.07
N GLN A 95 -0.56 -16.94 10.90
CA GLN A 95 -0.03 -18.10 11.64
C GLN A 95 0.12 -17.80 13.14
N ASN A 96 0.41 -16.55 13.50
CA ASN A 96 0.65 -16.11 14.88
C ASN A 96 -0.35 -15.04 15.35
N ARG A 97 -1.61 -15.14 14.90
CA ARG A 97 -2.58 -14.03 14.90
C ARG A 97 -2.71 -13.30 16.24
N GLU A 98 -2.94 -14.02 17.33
CA GLU A 98 -3.14 -13.38 18.65
C GLU A 98 -1.91 -12.58 19.09
N LYS A 99 -0.72 -13.18 19.00
CA LYS A 99 0.53 -12.51 19.38
C LYS A 99 0.84 -11.33 18.46
N ALA A 100 0.66 -11.51 17.16
CA ALA A 100 0.91 -10.47 16.16
C ALA A 100 -0.03 -9.27 16.36
N CYS A 101 -1.32 -9.51 16.57
CA CYS A 101 -2.30 -8.44 16.76
C CYS A 101 -2.08 -7.68 18.07
N LEU A 102 -1.69 -8.36 19.15
CA LEU A 102 -1.33 -7.69 20.40
C LEU A 102 -0.06 -6.82 20.25
N ALA A 103 0.98 -7.36 19.60
CA ALA A 103 2.22 -6.63 19.37
C ALA A 103 1.96 -5.38 18.51
N VAL A 104 1.27 -5.54 17.38
CA VAL A 104 1.04 -4.43 16.45
C VAL A 104 0.14 -3.34 17.05
N ALA A 105 -0.83 -3.71 17.90
CA ALA A 105 -1.62 -2.75 18.65
C ALA A 105 -0.77 -2.02 19.71
N GLY A 106 0.17 -2.71 20.37
CA GLY A 106 1.10 -2.10 21.32
C GLY A 106 2.13 -1.18 20.66
N GLU A 107 2.41 -1.35 19.38
CA GLU A 107 3.32 -0.49 18.62
C GLU A 107 2.60 0.70 17.96
N TYR A 108 1.45 0.43 17.34
CA TYR A 108 0.79 1.34 16.40
C TYR A 108 -0.67 1.69 16.75
N GLY A 109 -1.21 1.10 17.81
CA GLY A 109 -2.55 1.37 18.31
C GLY A 109 -2.68 2.74 18.99
N PRO A 110 -3.82 3.01 19.66
CA PRO A 110 -4.02 4.27 20.39
C PRO A 110 -2.97 4.52 21.48
N GLU A 111 -2.58 3.46 22.18
CA GLU A 111 -1.51 3.46 23.18
C GLU A 111 -0.16 3.00 22.61
N GLY A 112 0.02 3.12 21.29
CA GLY A 112 1.20 2.66 20.57
C GLY A 112 2.50 3.29 21.09
N THR A 113 3.53 2.45 21.24
CA THR A 113 4.88 2.86 21.68
C THR A 113 5.75 3.41 20.56
N VAL A 114 5.48 3.04 19.30
CA VAL A 114 6.22 3.51 18.13
C VAL A 114 5.55 4.73 17.52
N ALA A 115 4.25 4.62 17.22
CA ALA A 115 3.44 5.73 16.76
C ALA A 115 1.97 5.50 17.12
N LYS A 116 1.37 6.47 17.83
CA LYS A 116 -0.01 6.36 18.27
C LYS A 116 -0.99 6.55 17.12
N ASN A 117 -2.12 5.84 17.17
CA ASN A 117 -3.27 6.03 16.27
C ASN A 117 -2.97 5.79 14.77
N VAL A 118 -1.98 4.96 14.44
CA VAL A 118 -1.81 4.46 13.06
C VAL A 118 -2.82 3.35 12.79
N LEU A 119 -3.07 2.51 13.78
CA LEU A 119 -4.12 1.49 13.78
C LEU A 119 -5.19 1.86 14.82
N LEU A 120 -6.43 1.90 14.36
CA LEU A 120 -7.60 2.24 15.16
C LEU A 120 -8.47 0.98 15.33
N PRO A 121 -9.12 0.81 16.50
CA PRO A 121 -10.10 -0.24 16.69
C PRO A 121 -11.21 -0.19 15.63
N ALA A 122 -11.67 -1.35 15.18
CA ALA A 122 -12.83 -1.44 14.31
C ALA A 122 -14.05 -0.81 15.02
N GLY A 123 -14.59 0.27 14.47
CA GLY A 123 -15.77 0.97 15.02
C GLY A 123 -15.51 2.34 15.64
N ALA A 124 -14.27 2.83 15.68
CA ALA A 124 -13.94 4.10 16.31
C ALA A 124 -14.55 5.36 15.65
N ASP A 125 -15.04 5.29 14.40
CA ASP A 125 -15.68 6.42 13.67
C ASP A 125 -17.21 6.31 13.56
N ALA A 126 -17.88 5.46 14.35
CA ALA A 126 -19.28 5.73 14.59
C ALA A 126 -19.38 6.87 15.61
N ALA A 127 -19.15 8.11 15.17
CA ALA A 127 -19.78 9.23 15.86
C ALA A 127 -21.28 8.85 15.96
N PRO A 128 -21.89 8.85 17.16
CA PRO A 128 -23.30 8.54 17.26
C PRO A 128 -24.02 9.51 16.33
N ALA A 129 -24.81 8.98 15.39
CA ALA A 129 -25.76 9.80 14.67
C ALA A 129 -26.50 10.63 15.74
N PRO A 130 -26.61 11.97 15.60
CA PRO A 130 -27.34 12.76 16.57
C PRO A 130 -28.73 12.12 16.73
N GLY A 131 -28.99 11.59 17.91
CA GLY A 131 -30.28 11.02 18.25
C GLY A 131 -31.30 12.14 18.38
N ALA A 132 -32.52 11.82 17.93
CA ALA A 132 -33.76 12.61 17.94
C ALA A 132 -33.94 13.60 16.77
#